data_AF-A0A967AEJ7-F1
#
_entry.id   AF-A0A967AEJ7-F1
#
_cell.length_a   1.000
_cell.length_b   1.000
_cell.length_c   1.000
_cell.angle_alpha   90.00
_cell.angle_beta   90.00
_cell.angle_gamma   90.00
#
_symmetry.space_group_name_H-M   'P 1'
#
loop_
_entity.id
_entity.type
_entity.pdbx_description
1 polymer ?
#
loop_
_entity_poly.entity_id
_entity_poly.type
_entity_poly.pdbx_seq_one_letter_code
_entity_poly.pdbx_strand_id
1 'polypeptide(L)'
;MKLQFPVFLLFFLLMQLTNAQDFVSANDDLTAIDYELYYEALHDELQKNEIEIDQDDQSALNTKKIKMQAIKDAQNNYQGKNSGAVWTGVAAALTSPVLGFIPAAITTSAAPSNKNLRINNEKLQNDYDYYTTYRKEAKKIKEKRNWAAYGIGSAVWFFILLLTY
;
A
#
# COMPACT_ATOMS: atom_id res chain seq x y z
N MET A 1 -35.57 16.40 21.49
CA MET A 1 -35.26 15.74 20.19
C MET A 1 -33.81 16.06 19.83
N LYS A 2 -32.83 15.34 20.40
CA LYS A 2 -31.40 15.59 20.22
C LYS A 2 -30.63 14.26 20.30
N LEU A 3 -30.68 13.45 19.25
CA LEU A 3 -29.77 12.29 19.09
C LEU A 3 -29.71 11.69 17.67
N GLN A 4 -30.18 12.40 16.63
CA GLN A 4 -30.13 11.87 15.25
C GLN A 4 -28.94 12.37 14.42
N PHE A 5 -28.28 13.46 14.84
CA PHE A 5 -27.11 14.00 14.14
C PHE A 5 -25.83 13.14 14.21
N PRO A 6 -25.49 12.44 15.31
CA PRO A 6 -24.18 11.75 15.38
C PRO A 6 -24.12 10.53 14.47
N VAL A 7 -25.25 9.87 14.19
CA VAL A 7 -25.31 8.66 13.35
C VAL A 7 -25.05 9.00 11.88
N PHE A 8 -25.61 10.12 11.39
CA PHE A 8 -25.41 10.55 10.00
C PHE A 8 -23.97 11.02 9.75
N LEU A 9 -23.36 11.69 10.74
CA LEU A 9 -21.95 12.10 10.67
C LEU A 9 -21.00 10.90 10.68
N LEU A 10 -21.28 9.91 11.54
CA LEU A 10 -20.53 8.65 11.58
C LEU A 10 -20.64 7.90 10.24
N PHE A 11 -21.84 7.80 9.69
CA PHE A 11 -22.08 7.15 8.40
C PHE A 11 -21.37 7.88 7.25
N PHE A 12 -21.42 9.22 7.23
CA PHE A 12 -20.71 10.03 6.23
C PHE A 12 -19.20 9.87 6.36
N LEU A 13 -18.64 9.88 7.57
CA LEU A 13 -17.21 9.65 7.82
C LEU A 13 -16.74 8.23 7.46
N LEU A 14 -17.57 7.21 7.71
CA LEU A 14 -17.33 5.84 7.27
C LEU A 14 -17.32 5.75 5.73
N MET A 15 -18.16 6.53 5.06
CA MET A 15 -18.14 6.67 3.61
C MET A 15 -16.85 7.38 3.12
N GLN A 16 -16.38 8.42 3.81
CA GLN A 16 -15.10 9.08 3.48
C GLN A 16 -13.90 8.16 3.71
N LEU A 17 -13.93 7.23 4.67
CA LEU A 17 -12.92 6.19 4.84
C LEU A 17 -12.83 5.24 3.63
N THR A 18 -13.91 5.08 2.86
CA THR A 18 -13.86 4.37 1.58
C THR A 18 -13.28 5.20 0.44
N ASN A 19 -13.25 6.53 0.56
CA ASN A 19 -12.75 7.46 -0.48
C ASN A 19 -11.38 8.06 -0.18
N ALA A 20 -10.87 8.00 1.05
CA ALA A 20 -9.49 8.37 1.38
C ALA A 20 -8.43 7.42 0.75
N GLN A 21 -8.86 6.57 -0.18
CA GLN A 21 -8.09 5.60 -0.97
C GLN A 21 -7.02 6.25 -1.86
N ASP A 22 -7.09 7.56 -2.12
CA ASP A 22 -6.29 8.24 -3.14
C ASP A 22 -5.11 9.07 -2.59
N PHE A 23 -5.03 9.32 -1.26
CA PHE A 23 -4.02 10.25 -0.70
C PHE A 23 -2.62 9.65 -0.47
N VAL A 24 -2.39 8.36 -0.76
CA VAL A 24 -1.18 7.63 -0.33
C VAL A 24 -0.16 7.39 -1.46
N SER A 25 -0.41 7.84 -2.69
CA SER A 25 0.47 7.54 -3.85
C SER A 25 1.76 8.37 -3.93
N ALA A 26 1.77 9.61 -3.41
CA ALA A 26 2.76 10.61 -3.81
C ALA A 26 4.22 10.30 -3.41
N ASN A 27 4.47 9.48 -2.38
CA ASN A 27 5.84 9.23 -1.90
C ASN A 27 6.46 7.93 -2.47
N ASP A 28 5.65 6.98 -2.94
CA ASP A 28 6.18 5.78 -3.62
C ASP A 28 6.48 6.06 -5.10
N ASP A 29 5.73 6.96 -5.74
CA ASP A 29 5.99 7.42 -7.11
C ASP A 29 7.39 8.03 -7.23
N LEU A 30 7.84 8.81 -6.25
CA LEU A 30 9.20 9.37 -6.21
C LEU A 30 10.27 8.26 -6.22
N THR A 31 10.06 7.16 -5.48
CA THR A 31 11.01 6.02 -5.49
C THR A 31 10.92 5.16 -6.74
N ALA A 32 9.78 5.08 -7.40
CA ALA A 32 9.67 4.37 -8.68
C ALA A 32 10.31 5.19 -9.81
N ILE A 33 10.06 6.50 -9.84
CA ILE A 33 10.55 7.45 -10.84
C ILE A 33 12.07 7.65 -10.74
N ASP A 34 12.61 7.89 -9.54
CA ASP A 34 14.07 8.05 -9.35
C ASP A 34 14.84 6.78 -9.76
N TYR A 35 14.23 5.62 -9.54
CA TYR A 35 14.84 4.35 -9.94
C TYR A 35 14.68 4.08 -11.43
N GLU A 36 13.52 4.32 -12.04
CA GLU A 36 13.30 4.18 -13.50
C GLU A 36 14.31 5.06 -14.26
N LEU A 37 14.51 6.30 -13.82
CA LEU A 37 15.52 7.23 -14.34
C LEU A 37 16.96 6.71 -14.16
N TYR A 38 17.27 6.11 -13.01
CA TYR A 38 18.58 5.50 -12.74
C TYR A 38 18.87 4.30 -13.65
N TYR A 39 17.88 3.47 -13.96
CA TYR A 39 18.06 2.32 -14.86
C TYR A 39 18.17 2.72 -16.32
N GLU A 40 17.40 3.70 -16.74
CA GLU A 40 17.49 4.24 -18.10
C GLU A 40 18.89 4.82 -18.33
N ALA A 41 19.40 5.58 -17.36
CA ALA A 41 20.78 6.08 -17.38
C ALA A 41 21.84 4.97 -17.37
N LEU A 42 21.67 3.94 -16.53
CA LEU A 42 22.60 2.81 -16.46
C LEU A 42 22.60 2.00 -17.77
N HIS A 43 21.43 1.81 -18.39
CA HIS A 43 21.31 1.01 -19.61
C HIS A 43 21.93 1.73 -20.81
N ASP A 44 21.73 3.05 -20.90
CA ASP A 44 22.39 3.92 -21.88
C ASP A 44 23.91 3.92 -21.71
N GLU A 45 24.40 3.97 -20.46
CA GLU A 45 25.83 3.97 -20.17
C GLU A 45 26.51 2.63 -20.51
N LEU A 46 25.81 1.51 -20.29
CA LEU A 46 26.27 0.18 -20.68
C LEU A 46 26.30 -0.01 -22.21
N GLN A 47 25.27 0.47 -22.92
CA GLN A 47 25.26 0.42 -24.39
C GLN A 47 26.35 1.32 -25.00
N LYS A 48 26.56 2.51 -24.42
CA LYS A 48 27.53 3.48 -24.90
C LYS A 48 28.98 3.02 -24.78
N ASN A 49 29.28 2.16 -23.80
CA ASN A 49 30.64 1.72 -23.52
C ASN A 49 30.99 0.35 -24.15
N GLU A 50 30.11 -0.27 -24.94
CA GLU A 50 30.29 -1.62 -25.54
C GLU A 50 30.87 -2.64 -24.55
N ILE A 51 30.50 -2.55 -23.26
CA ILE A 51 31.04 -3.43 -22.23
C ILE A 51 30.38 -4.79 -22.43
N GLU A 52 31.18 -5.81 -22.73
CA GLU A 52 30.74 -7.20 -22.77
C GLU A 52 30.31 -7.60 -21.36
N ILE A 53 28.99 -7.64 -21.14
CA ILE A 53 28.40 -7.93 -19.84
C ILE A 53 28.64 -9.43 -19.56
N ASP A 54 29.33 -9.76 -18.47
CA ASP A 54 29.47 -11.15 -18.04
C ASP A 54 28.09 -11.77 -17.81
N GLN A 55 27.97 -13.09 -17.96
CA GLN A 55 26.75 -13.83 -17.68
C GLN A 55 26.23 -13.58 -16.25
N ASP A 56 27.12 -13.33 -15.29
CA ASP A 56 26.76 -12.96 -13.91
C ASP A 56 26.09 -11.57 -13.83
N ASP A 57 26.70 -10.57 -14.47
CA ASP A 57 26.18 -9.21 -14.53
C ASP A 57 24.83 -9.15 -15.27
N GLN A 58 24.68 -9.93 -16.34
CA GLN A 58 23.43 -10.03 -17.09
C GLN A 58 22.31 -10.69 -16.26
N SER A 59 22.65 -11.70 -15.47
CA SER A 59 21.72 -12.37 -14.54
C SER A 59 21.26 -11.43 -13.42
N ALA A 60 22.20 -10.67 -12.84
CA ALA A 60 21.91 -9.66 -11.83
C ALA A 60 21.01 -8.54 -12.38
N LEU A 61 21.27 -8.08 -13.61
CA LEU A 61 20.45 -7.07 -14.29
C LEU A 61 19.03 -7.55 -14.55
N ASN A 62 18.88 -8.77 -15.07
CA ASN A 62 17.57 -9.39 -15.30
C ASN A 62 16.77 -9.53 -14.00
N THR A 63 17.42 -9.99 -12.93
CA THR A 63 16.81 -10.09 -11.59
C THR A 63 16.32 -8.73 -11.10
N LYS A 64 17.13 -7.67 -11.25
CA LYS A 64 16.75 -6.30 -10.91
C LYS A 64 15.54 -5.82 -11.70
N LYS A 65 15.52 -6.07 -13.02
CA LYS A 65 14.41 -5.70 -13.91
C LYS A 65 13.10 -6.38 -13.51
N ILE A 66 13.15 -7.68 -13.21
CA ILE A 66 11.98 -8.45 -12.73
C ILE A 66 11.44 -7.86 -11.42
N LYS A 67 12.33 -7.51 -10.48
CA LYS A 67 11.94 -6.88 -9.21
C LYS A 67 11.29 -5.51 -9.42
N MET A 68 11.80 -4.72 -10.35
CA MET A 68 11.22 -3.42 -10.67
C MET A 68 9.82 -3.57 -11.27
N GLN A 69 9.68 -4.49 -12.22
CA GLN A 69 8.39 -4.80 -12.81
C GLN A 69 7.38 -5.24 -11.73
N ALA A 70 7.82 -6.08 -10.79
CA ALA A 70 6.97 -6.53 -9.68
C ALA A 70 6.49 -5.37 -8.78
N ILE A 71 7.34 -4.37 -8.51
CA ILE A 71 6.98 -3.16 -7.75
C ILE A 71 5.92 -2.35 -8.49
N LYS A 72 6.19 -2.02 -9.77
CA LYS A 72 5.29 -1.24 -10.62
C LYS A 72 3.94 -1.93 -10.79
N ASP A 73 3.96 -3.24 -11.05
CA ASP A 73 2.75 -4.04 -11.16
C ASP A 73 1.98 -4.09 -9.84
N ALA A 74 2.66 -4.17 -8.69
CA ALA A 74 2.00 -4.14 -7.39
C ALA A 74 1.32 -2.80 -7.13
N GLN A 75 1.99 -1.68 -7.41
CA GLN A 75 1.41 -0.33 -7.28
C GLN A 75 0.17 -0.16 -8.16
N ASN A 76 0.21 -0.67 -9.39
CA ASN A 76 -0.90 -0.53 -10.35
C ASN A 76 -2.06 -1.48 -10.10
N ASN A 77 -1.79 -2.73 -9.71
CA ASN A 77 -2.80 -3.79 -9.68
C ASN A 77 -3.33 -4.11 -8.26
N TYR A 78 -2.52 -3.89 -7.22
CA TYR A 78 -2.91 -4.21 -5.86
C TYR A 78 -3.86 -3.15 -5.28
N GLN A 79 -5.15 -3.46 -5.33
CA GLN A 79 -6.20 -2.55 -4.86
C GLN A 79 -6.43 -2.57 -3.36
N GLY A 80 -5.68 -3.35 -2.58
CA GLY A 80 -5.86 -3.46 -1.12
C GLY A 80 -7.30 -3.77 -0.67
N LYS A 81 -8.14 -4.36 -1.52
CA LYS A 81 -9.52 -4.75 -1.17
C LYS A 81 -9.49 -5.77 -0.05
N ASN A 82 -10.41 -5.64 0.91
CA ASN A 82 -10.46 -6.50 2.10
C ASN A 82 -9.16 -6.50 2.94
N SER A 83 -8.42 -5.37 2.99
CA SER A 83 -7.21 -5.23 3.79
C SER A 83 -7.44 -5.19 5.31
N GLY A 84 -8.69 -4.96 5.72
CA GLY A 84 -9.06 -4.66 7.11
C GLY A 84 -9.09 -3.17 7.43
N ALA A 85 -8.65 -2.28 6.52
CA ALA A 85 -8.54 -0.84 6.74
C ALA A 85 -9.84 -0.21 7.27
N VAL A 86 -10.99 -0.55 6.66
CA VAL A 86 -12.30 -0.02 7.07
C VAL A 86 -12.59 -0.36 8.54
N TRP A 87 -12.44 -1.62 8.92
CA TRP A 87 -12.68 -2.07 10.30
C TRP A 87 -11.67 -1.48 11.28
N THR A 88 -10.42 -1.29 10.87
CA THR A 88 -9.41 -0.60 11.67
C THR A 88 -9.81 0.86 11.96
N GLY A 89 -10.27 1.59 10.94
CA GLY A 89 -10.76 2.96 11.12
C GLY A 89 -12.01 3.04 11.99
N VAL A 90 -12.96 2.13 11.79
CA VAL A 90 -14.17 2.01 12.63
C VAL A 90 -13.81 1.76 14.09
N ALA A 91 -12.91 0.81 14.35
CA ALA A 91 -12.48 0.49 15.71
C ALA A 91 -11.84 1.70 16.39
N ALA A 92 -10.92 2.39 15.71
CA ALA A 92 -10.30 3.61 16.22
C ALA A 92 -11.33 4.72 16.53
N ALA A 93 -12.31 4.91 15.64
CA ALA A 93 -13.35 5.93 15.80
C ALA A 93 -14.35 5.64 16.93
N LEU A 94 -14.61 4.37 17.26
CA LEU A 94 -15.63 3.99 18.24
C LEU A 94 -15.07 3.70 19.64
N THR A 95 -13.89 3.09 19.75
CA THR A 95 -13.40 2.61 21.05
C THR A 95 -12.48 3.57 21.77
N SER A 96 -11.72 4.39 21.01
CA SER A 96 -10.59 5.23 21.41
C SER A 96 -9.37 4.91 20.52
N PRO A 97 -8.54 5.90 20.16
CA PRO A 97 -7.26 5.66 19.48
C PRO A 97 -6.38 4.61 20.17
N VAL A 98 -6.35 4.60 21.51
CA VAL A 98 -5.52 3.67 22.28
C VAL A 98 -5.94 2.21 22.06
N LEU A 99 -7.25 1.93 22.10
CA LEU A 99 -7.78 0.59 21.87
C LEU A 99 -7.81 0.24 20.37
N GLY A 100 -8.01 1.22 19.49
CA GLY A 100 -7.98 1.06 18.04
C GLY A 100 -6.60 0.76 17.46
N PHE A 101 -5.54 1.03 18.23
CA PHE A 101 -4.16 0.72 17.84
C PHE A 101 -3.91 -0.79 17.72
N ILE A 102 -4.52 -1.60 18.59
CA ILE A 102 -4.34 -3.06 18.59
C ILE A 102 -4.86 -3.68 17.27
N PRO A 103 -6.12 -3.42 16.83
CA PRO A 103 -6.59 -3.83 15.52
C PRO A 103 -5.72 -3.33 14.36
N ALA A 104 -5.20 -2.11 14.44
CA ALA A 104 -4.32 -1.55 13.41
C ALA A 104 -3.01 -2.35 13.30
N ALA A 105 -2.35 -2.65 14.42
CA ALA A 105 -1.10 -3.41 14.46
C ALA A 105 -1.28 -4.86 13.97
N ILE A 106 -2.39 -5.51 14.34
CA ILE A 106 -2.68 -6.88 13.91
C ILE A 106 -2.98 -6.92 12.40
N THR A 107 -3.80 -6.00 11.91
CA THR A 107 -4.21 -6.01 10.49
C THR A 107 -3.10 -5.61 9.53
N THR A 108 -2.18 -4.73 9.96
CA THR A 108 -0.98 -4.31 9.21
C THR A 108 0.04 -5.44 9.08
N SER A 109 0.29 -6.19 10.16
CA SER A 109 1.27 -7.28 10.15
C SER A 109 0.87 -8.48 9.29
N ALA A 110 -0.43 -8.74 9.15
CA ALA A 110 -0.95 -9.85 8.35
C ALA A 110 -0.58 -9.70 6.86
N ALA A 111 -0.02 -10.76 6.27
CA ALA A 111 0.34 -10.78 4.86
C ALA A 111 -0.89 -10.60 3.94
N PRO A 112 -0.72 -10.01 2.75
CA PRO A 112 -1.78 -9.95 1.75
C PRO A 112 -2.16 -11.38 1.30
N SER A 113 -3.46 -11.61 1.15
CA SER A 113 -3.99 -12.89 0.67
C SER A 113 -3.76 -13.04 -0.84
N ASN A 114 -3.44 -14.24 -1.32
CA ASN A 114 -3.15 -14.51 -2.73
C ASN A 114 -4.29 -14.05 -3.66
N LYS A 115 -5.55 -14.22 -3.23
CA LYS A 115 -6.73 -13.77 -3.98
C LYS A 115 -6.79 -12.25 -4.20
N ASN A 116 -6.11 -11.47 -3.36
CA ASN A 116 -6.05 -10.01 -3.46
C ASN A 116 -4.83 -9.52 -4.24
N LEU A 117 -3.88 -10.41 -4.58
CA LEU A 117 -2.66 -10.01 -5.29
C LEU A 117 -2.94 -9.63 -6.74
N ARG A 118 -3.95 -10.21 -7.40
CA ARG A 118 -4.37 -9.86 -8.77
C ARG A 118 -3.22 -9.86 -9.80
N ILE A 119 -2.31 -10.83 -9.68
CA ILE A 119 -1.25 -11.06 -10.68
C ILE A 119 -1.90 -11.74 -11.89
N ASN A 120 -1.93 -11.06 -13.04
CA ASN A 120 -2.62 -11.57 -14.24
C ASN A 120 -1.75 -12.50 -15.10
N ASN A 121 -0.44 -12.56 -14.85
CA ASN A 121 0.50 -13.37 -15.61
C ASN A 121 0.99 -14.55 -14.77
N GLU A 122 0.50 -15.76 -15.08
CA GLU A 122 0.86 -16.99 -14.37
C GLU A 122 2.36 -17.30 -14.43
N LYS A 123 3.05 -16.93 -15.52
CA LYS A 123 4.50 -17.12 -15.63
C LYS A 123 5.24 -16.25 -14.62
N LEU A 124 4.83 -14.99 -14.45
CA LEU A 124 5.41 -14.08 -13.45
C LEU A 124 5.02 -14.49 -12.03
N GLN A 125 3.84 -15.09 -11.84
CA GLN A 125 3.43 -15.61 -10.55
C GLN A 125 4.30 -16.79 -10.08
N ASN A 126 4.81 -17.59 -11.02
CA ASN A 126 5.72 -18.71 -10.74
C ASN A 126 7.20 -18.29 -10.60
N ASP A 127 7.54 -17.05 -10.97
CA ASP A 127 8.87 -16.49 -10.76
C ASP A 127 9.04 -16.06 -9.29
N TYR A 128 10.04 -16.62 -8.62
CA TYR A 128 10.26 -16.39 -7.19
C TYR A 128 10.61 -14.93 -6.87
N ASP A 129 11.49 -14.31 -7.65
CA ASP A 129 11.92 -12.93 -7.42
C ASP A 129 10.79 -11.93 -7.68
N TYR A 130 10.00 -12.16 -8.74
CA TYR A 130 8.82 -11.39 -9.04
C TYR A 130 7.77 -11.53 -7.92
N TYR A 131 7.37 -12.76 -7.60
CA TYR A 131 6.27 -13.01 -6.68
C TYR A 131 6.55 -12.50 -5.27
N THR A 132 7.77 -12.73 -4.76
CA THR A 132 8.17 -12.26 -3.43
C THR A 132 8.24 -10.74 -3.35
N THR A 133 8.79 -10.10 -4.38
CA THR A 133 8.90 -8.64 -4.45
C THR A 133 7.52 -7.99 -4.57
N TYR A 134 6.67 -8.52 -5.44
CA TYR A 134 5.27 -8.09 -5.59
C TYR A 134 4.53 -8.17 -4.26
N ARG A 135 4.65 -9.31 -3.55
CA ARG A 135 3.97 -9.54 -2.27
C ARG A 135 4.48 -8.60 -1.17
N LYS A 136 5.79 -8.31 -1.17
CA LYS A 136 6.41 -7.35 -0.25
C LYS A 136 5.87 -5.94 -0.48
N GLU A 137 5.77 -5.53 -1.73
CA GLU A 137 5.25 -4.20 -2.09
C GLU A 137 3.74 -4.09 -1.79
N ALA A 138 2.95 -5.10 -2.16
CA ALA A 138 1.54 -5.19 -1.79
C ALA A 138 1.31 -5.13 -0.28
N LYS A 139 2.22 -5.70 0.53
CA LYS A 139 2.17 -5.58 1.99
C LYS A 139 2.39 -4.13 2.44
N LYS A 140 3.38 -3.42 1.90
CA LYS A 140 3.60 -2.00 2.24
C LYS A 140 2.37 -1.15 1.91
N ILE A 141 1.77 -1.35 0.73
CA ILE A 141 0.55 -0.65 0.33
C ILE A 141 -0.59 -0.94 1.32
N LYS A 142 -0.74 -2.21 1.74
CA LYS A 142 -1.72 -2.62 2.75
C LYS A 142 -1.48 -1.93 4.10
N GLU A 143 -0.24 -1.92 4.57
CA GLU A 143 0.15 -1.32 5.84
C GLU A 143 -0.17 0.18 5.86
N LYS A 144 0.25 0.91 4.82
CA LYS A 144 -0.03 2.35 4.70
C LYS A 144 -1.53 2.65 4.74
N ARG A 145 -2.35 1.84 4.06
CA ARG A 145 -3.81 1.99 4.06
C ARG A 145 -4.43 1.77 5.44
N ASN A 146 -3.96 0.76 6.17
CA ASN A 146 -4.47 0.50 7.52
C ASN A 146 -4.06 1.62 8.50
N TRP A 147 -2.84 2.16 8.38
CA TRP A 147 -2.39 3.31 9.17
C TRP A 147 -3.16 4.59 8.84
N ALA A 148 -3.42 4.86 7.56
CA ALA A 148 -4.25 5.99 7.14
C ALA A 148 -5.67 5.87 7.71
N ALA A 149 -6.29 4.70 7.63
CA ALA A 149 -7.62 4.47 8.19
C ALA A 149 -7.66 4.62 9.72
N TYR A 150 -6.65 4.11 10.42
CA TYR A 150 -6.49 4.32 11.87
C TYR A 150 -6.36 5.82 12.21
N GLY A 151 -5.54 6.57 11.45
CA GLY A 151 -5.34 8.00 11.65
C GLY A 151 -6.63 8.79 11.45
N ILE A 152 -7.39 8.50 10.39
CA ILE A 152 -8.70 9.11 10.13
C ILE A 152 -9.67 8.77 11.27
N GLY A 153 -9.79 7.49 11.65
CA GLY A 153 -10.68 7.07 12.74
C GLY A 153 -10.34 7.75 14.07
N SER A 154 -9.05 7.89 14.37
CA SER A 154 -8.57 8.60 15.56
C SER A 154 -8.94 10.09 15.53
N ALA A 155 -8.76 10.76 14.39
CA ALA A 155 -9.14 12.17 14.21
C ALA A 155 -10.66 12.38 14.41
N VAL A 156 -11.48 11.45 13.91
CA VAL A 156 -12.94 11.46 14.15
C VAL A 156 -13.26 11.38 15.65
N TRP A 157 -12.60 10.48 16.37
CA TRP A 157 -12.82 10.31 17.80
C TRP A 157 -12.48 11.60 18.59
N PHE A 158 -11.35 12.24 18.27
CA PHE A 158 -10.98 13.54 18.87
C PHE A 158 -11.99 14.64 18.53
N PHE A 159 -12.50 14.67 17.30
CA PHE A 159 -13.51 15.65 16.90
C PHE A 159 -14.83 15.46 17.68
N ILE A 160 -15.25 14.22 17.92
CA ILE A 160 -16.42 13.93 18.75
C ILE A 160 -16.22 14.40 20.19
N LEU A 161 -15.04 14.16 20.77
CA LEU A 161 -14.73 14.66 22.12
C LEU A 161 -14.80 16.19 22.19
N LEU A 162 -14.22 16.88 21.20
CA LEU A 162 -14.19 18.34 21.15
C LEU A 162 -15.61 18.93 21.05
N LEU A 163 -16.53 18.28 20.33
CA LEU A 163 -17.93 18.73 20.24
C LEU A 163 -18.76 18.43 21.50
N THR A 164 -18.30 17.48 22.32
CA THR A 164 -19.04 17.03 23.51
C THR A 164 -18.65 17.85 24.75
N TYR A 165 -17.46 18.44 24.76
CA TYR A 165 -16.90 19.22 25.86
C TYR A 165 -17.00 20.72 25.59
#